data_AF-A0A0J9WCC9-F1
#
_entry.id   AF-A0A0J9WCC9-F1
#
_cell.length_a   1.000
_cell.length_b   1.000
_cell.length_c   1.000
_cell.angle_alpha   90.00
_cell.angle_beta   90.00
_cell.angle_gamma   90.00
#
_symmetry.space_group_name_H-M   'P 1'
#
loop_
_entity.id
_entity.type
_entity.pdbx_description
1 polymer ?
#
loop_
_entity_poly.entity_id
_entity_poly.type
_entity_poly.pdbx_seq_one_letter_code
_entity_poly.pdbx_strand_id
1 'polypeptide(L)'
;MKAVGISKYGPVDNLQSREVPKPSNPIGRQILVKVKACSVNPIDHKVRSGTYDDAPDYYEHVPKDFHIIGFDGAGVIEQTGPDCQLFKVGDEVSWVGATTEQGSYAEYQLVSELACAKKPKNLDFVDTASYGLTFMTAYQSLYRRMEVKPEEQAGILIGRVQQDQWWRWCWKCGYSACEKSSEASGRVATASRPETIDSCKRMGATHVINHRGDLVKQIEELNLDVPIKYIYIIARTEQYTESVAKICAPFGKVCTIVQADVSLYGTEFMSKSLTFSWDWLGSAAYHNTGVEDYHEMLGTISRLMEDGTLFSTVGTRLRLTLEGLKEAHKSVESSTTVGKIALGVDEPGEDDEPRTSQDLAPLPRDVELGPADHQSESRTRGLKILFQKYFLSLCGWILALVSTAVSIAALLPAFRGLLLSDKQLRLAEWSALKDYLDQCKEDSVSGSSTIKGISPSNFIR
;
A
#
# COMPACT_ATOMS: atom_id res chain seq x y z
N MET A 1 -10.64 3.13 32.92
CA MET A 1 -10.95 2.09 31.93
C MET A 1 -9.72 1.23 31.84
N LYS A 2 -9.93 -0.07 31.74
CA LYS A 2 -8.85 -1.02 31.60
C LYS A 2 -8.35 -1.03 30.15
N ALA A 3 -7.03 -1.04 30.00
CA ALA A 3 -6.37 -1.12 28.71
C ALA A 3 -5.03 -1.86 28.81
N VAL A 4 -4.65 -2.54 27.74
CA VAL A 4 -3.36 -3.20 27.59
C VAL A 4 -2.53 -2.45 26.54
N GLY A 5 -1.32 -2.09 26.92
CA GLY A 5 -0.43 -1.30 26.08
C GLY A 5 1.02 -1.42 26.54
N ILE A 6 1.86 -0.51 26.06
CA ILE A 6 3.28 -0.47 26.38
C ILE A 6 3.70 0.94 26.82
N SER A 7 4.58 1.01 27.82
CA SER A 7 5.37 2.24 28.10
C SER A 7 6.76 2.22 27.51
N LYS A 8 7.23 1.04 27.08
CA LYS A 8 8.53 0.87 26.45
C LYS A 8 8.43 -0.19 25.38
N TYR A 9 8.88 0.13 24.17
CA TYR A 9 9.03 -0.83 23.09
C TYR A 9 10.03 -1.94 23.46
N GLY A 10 9.78 -3.20 23.07
CA GLY A 10 10.69 -4.30 23.41
C GLY A 10 10.08 -5.69 23.28
N PRO A 11 10.37 -6.66 24.17
CA PRO A 11 9.79 -8.02 24.14
C PRO A 11 8.33 -8.06 24.63
N VAL A 12 7.65 -9.19 24.41
CA VAL A 12 6.20 -9.33 24.67
C VAL A 12 5.82 -9.05 26.12
N ASP A 13 6.75 -9.30 27.05
CA ASP A 13 6.58 -9.04 28.48
C ASP A 13 6.50 -7.54 28.82
N ASN A 14 6.78 -6.65 27.87
CA ASN A 14 6.55 -5.21 28.03
C ASN A 14 5.07 -4.83 27.92
N LEU A 15 4.19 -5.73 27.43
CA LEU A 15 2.74 -5.50 27.49
C LEU A 15 2.32 -5.42 28.96
N GLN A 16 1.52 -4.40 29.27
CA GLN A 16 1.05 -4.12 30.62
C GLN A 16 -0.43 -3.79 30.57
N SER A 17 -1.20 -4.35 31.51
CA SER A 17 -2.56 -3.91 31.79
C SER A 17 -2.52 -2.69 32.72
N ARG A 18 -3.27 -1.65 32.40
CA ARG A 18 -3.37 -0.42 33.20
C ARG A 18 -4.81 0.08 33.26
N GLU A 19 -5.12 0.74 34.37
CA GLU A 19 -6.25 1.66 34.44
C GLU A 19 -5.82 3.01 33.87
N VAL A 20 -6.48 3.42 32.79
CA VAL A 20 -6.27 4.71 32.12
C VAL A 20 -7.57 5.51 32.11
N PRO A 21 -7.52 6.84 31.95
CA PRO A 21 -8.74 7.63 31.74
C PRO A 21 -9.55 7.07 30.56
N LYS A 22 -10.88 7.03 30.72
CA LYS A 22 -11.77 6.78 29.58
C LYS A 22 -11.55 7.90 28.54
N PRO A 23 -11.57 7.61 27.22
CA PRO A 23 -11.43 8.64 26.21
C PRO A 23 -12.42 9.78 26.42
N SER A 24 -12.03 10.98 25.99
CA SER A 24 -12.90 12.15 26.00
C SER A 24 -14.14 11.93 25.12
N ASN A 25 -15.12 12.82 25.26
CA ASN A 25 -16.30 12.80 24.39
C ASN A 25 -15.87 12.91 22.91
N PRO A 26 -16.47 12.13 22.01
CA PRO A 26 -16.14 12.16 20.59
C PRO A 26 -16.42 13.53 19.99
N ILE A 27 -15.53 14.01 19.13
CA ILE A 27 -15.68 15.27 18.39
C ILE A 27 -15.86 15.03 16.90
N GLY A 28 -16.49 15.96 16.20
CA GLY A 28 -16.75 15.87 14.77
C GLY A 28 -17.37 14.55 14.36
N ARG A 29 -16.67 13.80 13.51
CA ARG A 29 -17.07 12.49 12.97
C ARG A 29 -16.49 11.29 13.74
N GLN A 30 -16.05 11.51 14.98
CA GLN A 30 -15.60 10.41 15.85
C GLN A 30 -16.79 9.70 16.49
N ILE A 31 -16.62 8.41 16.76
CA ILE A 31 -17.51 7.63 17.62
C ILE A 31 -16.68 7.02 18.75
N LEU A 32 -17.30 6.92 19.92
CA LEU A 32 -16.74 6.18 21.05
C LEU A 32 -17.38 4.79 21.06
N VAL A 33 -16.56 3.75 20.91
CA VAL A 33 -17.04 2.36 20.87
C VAL A 33 -16.65 1.66 22.16
N LYS A 34 -17.60 0.94 22.76
CA LYS A 34 -17.32 -0.05 23.79
C LYS A 34 -16.84 -1.33 23.12
N VAL A 35 -15.56 -1.63 23.28
CA VAL A 35 -14.92 -2.76 22.59
C VAL A 35 -15.46 -4.08 23.15
N LYS A 36 -15.77 -4.99 22.24
CA LYS A 36 -16.22 -6.36 22.54
C LYS A 36 -15.22 -7.41 22.10
N ALA A 37 -14.47 -7.11 21.04
CA ALA A 37 -13.39 -7.95 20.57
C ALA A 37 -12.36 -7.16 19.79
N CYS A 38 -11.15 -7.71 19.69
CA CYS A 38 -10.06 -7.24 18.83
C CYS A 38 -9.38 -8.43 18.14
N SER A 39 -8.43 -8.16 17.26
CA SER A 39 -7.55 -9.20 16.72
C SER A 39 -6.09 -8.76 16.70
N VAL A 40 -5.17 -9.73 16.67
CA VAL A 40 -3.73 -9.47 16.61
C VAL A 40 -3.24 -9.72 15.18
N ASN A 41 -2.47 -8.77 14.66
CA ASN A 41 -1.85 -8.81 13.34
C ASN A 41 -0.32 -8.74 13.46
N PRO A 42 0.43 -9.04 12.38
CA PRO A 42 1.87 -8.83 12.34
C PRO A 42 2.30 -7.39 12.67
N ILE A 43 1.50 -6.38 12.30
CA ILE A 43 1.81 -4.99 12.64
C ILE A 43 1.84 -4.76 14.16
N ASP A 44 0.96 -5.40 14.94
CA ASP A 44 0.89 -5.21 16.39
C ASP A 44 2.20 -5.61 17.06
N HIS A 45 2.80 -6.75 16.66
CA HIS A 45 4.09 -7.14 17.23
C HIS A 45 5.22 -6.20 16.80
N LYS A 46 5.24 -5.74 15.54
CA LYS A 46 6.26 -4.79 15.04
C LYS A 46 6.19 -3.45 15.77
N VAL A 47 4.98 -2.95 16.02
CA VAL A 47 4.75 -1.72 16.79
C VAL A 47 5.19 -1.95 18.23
N ARG A 48 4.76 -3.06 18.86
CA ARG A 48 5.14 -3.44 20.22
C ARG A 48 6.65 -3.55 20.41
N SER A 49 7.37 -4.09 19.44
CA SER A 49 8.83 -4.28 19.48
C SER A 49 9.63 -3.03 19.15
N GLY A 50 9.01 -1.98 18.59
CA GLY A 50 9.72 -0.79 18.15
C GLY A 50 10.43 -0.98 16.81
N THR A 51 10.00 -1.94 15.99
CA THR A 51 10.62 -2.30 14.70
C THR A 51 9.67 -2.10 13.52
N TYR A 52 8.63 -1.29 13.68
CA TYR A 52 7.71 -0.93 12.59
C TYR A 52 8.28 0.27 11.83
N ASP A 53 8.52 0.10 10.53
CA ASP A 53 9.31 1.01 9.71
C ASP A 53 8.63 1.49 8.43
N ASP A 54 7.37 1.08 8.18
CA ASP A 54 6.65 1.36 6.94
C ASP A 54 6.47 2.87 6.67
N ALA A 55 6.60 3.72 7.70
CA ALA A 55 6.72 5.18 7.57
C ALA A 55 7.93 5.71 8.38
N PRO A 56 8.76 6.61 7.80
CA PRO A 56 10.04 7.01 8.36
C PRO A 56 9.95 7.76 9.69
N ASP A 57 8.88 8.53 9.88
CA ASP A 57 8.58 9.32 11.07
C ASP A 57 7.43 8.72 11.89
N TYR A 58 7.09 7.45 11.67
CA TYR A 58 5.97 6.77 12.33
C TYR A 58 5.94 6.98 13.85
N TYR A 59 7.06 6.74 14.54
CA TYR A 59 7.16 6.84 15.99
C TYR A 59 7.12 8.28 16.53
N GLU A 60 7.16 9.30 15.67
CA GLU A 60 6.95 10.69 16.06
C GLU A 60 5.46 11.01 16.24
N HIS A 61 4.57 10.23 15.62
CA HIS A 61 3.12 10.45 15.58
C HIS A 61 2.29 9.54 16.51
N VAL A 62 2.90 8.49 17.07
CA VAL A 62 2.20 7.55 17.97
C VAL A 62 1.96 8.14 19.36
N PRO A 63 0.97 7.63 20.12
CA PRO A 63 0.73 8.06 21.49
C PRO A 63 1.99 7.92 22.38
N LYS A 64 2.24 8.92 23.22
CA LYS A 64 3.36 8.95 24.15
C LYS A 64 2.98 8.36 25.52
N ASP A 65 3.98 8.05 26.33
CA ASP A 65 3.91 7.53 27.70
C ASP A 65 3.30 6.12 27.86
N PHE A 66 2.10 5.91 27.34
CA PHE A 66 1.44 4.60 27.31
C PHE A 66 0.65 4.45 26.01
N HIS A 67 1.18 3.61 25.12
CA HIS A 67 0.61 3.31 23.83
C HIS A 67 -0.22 2.01 23.91
N ILE A 68 -1.53 2.16 23.88
CA ILE A 68 -2.51 1.07 23.72
C ILE A 68 -2.45 0.64 22.26
N ILE A 69 -2.11 -0.62 22.00
CA ILE A 69 -1.99 -1.17 20.65
C ILE A 69 -3.34 -1.82 20.25
N GLY A 70 -3.42 -2.41 19.05
CA GLY A 70 -4.60 -3.05 18.51
C GLY A 70 -5.22 -2.21 17.41
N PHE A 71 -5.18 -2.70 16.18
CA PHE A 71 -5.63 -1.93 15.01
C PHE A 71 -6.93 -2.44 14.38
N ASP A 72 -7.47 -3.55 14.87
CA ASP A 72 -8.80 -4.06 14.51
C ASP A 72 -9.68 -4.17 15.75
N GLY A 73 -10.96 -3.88 15.61
CA GLY A 73 -11.92 -4.10 16.68
C GLY A 73 -13.36 -4.28 16.22
N ALA A 74 -14.16 -4.83 17.12
CA ALA A 74 -15.61 -4.88 17.00
C ALA A 74 -16.26 -4.59 18.36
N GLY A 75 -17.43 -3.93 18.34
CA GLY A 75 -18.04 -3.43 19.56
C GLY A 75 -19.35 -2.68 19.33
N VAL A 76 -19.82 -2.01 20.37
CA VAL A 76 -21.09 -1.28 20.37
C VAL A 76 -20.82 0.21 20.54
N ILE A 77 -21.45 1.05 19.71
CA ILE A 77 -21.30 2.50 19.81
C ILE A 77 -21.91 2.99 21.12
N GLU A 78 -21.09 3.60 21.96
CA GLU A 78 -21.46 4.20 23.24
C GLU A 78 -21.88 5.67 23.04
N GLN A 79 -21.13 6.42 22.23
CA GLN A 79 -21.38 7.84 21.92
C GLN A 79 -20.98 8.17 20.49
N THR A 80 -21.61 9.21 19.92
CA THR A 80 -21.29 9.75 18.60
C THR A 80 -20.93 11.23 18.71
N GLY A 81 -19.97 11.67 17.90
CA GLY A 81 -19.66 13.08 17.73
C GLY A 81 -20.80 13.83 17.01
N PRO A 82 -20.82 15.17 17.11
CA PRO A 82 -21.92 16.00 16.60
C PRO A 82 -22.10 15.95 15.08
N ASP A 83 -21.04 15.62 14.32
CA ASP A 83 -21.07 15.60 12.85
C ASP A 83 -21.25 14.18 12.29
N CYS A 84 -21.44 13.18 13.15
CA CYS A 84 -21.66 11.79 12.73
C CYS A 84 -23.00 11.63 12.01
N GLN A 85 -23.00 10.86 10.92
CA GLN A 85 -24.20 10.64 10.09
C GLN A 85 -24.41 9.17 9.72
N LEU A 86 -23.40 8.32 9.85
CA LEU A 86 -23.43 6.94 9.34
C LEU A 86 -23.98 5.94 10.37
N PHE A 87 -23.84 6.26 11.65
CA PHE A 87 -24.21 5.36 12.76
C PHE A 87 -24.85 6.12 13.92
N LYS A 88 -25.44 5.36 14.85
CA LYS A 88 -26.03 5.87 16.10
C LYS A 88 -25.59 5.04 17.30
N VAL A 89 -25.77 5.60 18.49
CA VAL A 89 -25.57 4.90 19.77
C VAL A 89 -26.36 3.59 19.78
N GLY A 90 -25.69 2.51 20.22
CA GLY A 90 -26.24 1.16 20.26
C GLY A 90 -26.02 0.33 18.99
N ASP A 91 -25.53 0.91 17.89
CA ASP A 91 -25.17 0.13 16.71
C ASP A 91 -23.94 -0.76 17.00
N GLU A 92 -23.98 -2.00 16.47
CA GLU A 92 -22.84 -2.91 16.48
C GLU A 92 -21.96 -2.66 15.25
N VAL A 93 -20.67 -2.44 15.46
CA VAL A 93 -19.73 -2.05 14.40
C VAL A 93 -18.40 -2.82 14.47
N SER A 94 -17.73 -2.88 13.33
CA SER A 94 -16.32 -3.24 13.17
C SER A 94 -15.54 -2.04 12.65
N TRP A 95 -14.24 -1.96 12.96
CA TRP A 95 -13.38 -0.90 12.44
C TRP A 95 -11.93 -1.38 12.25
N VAL A 96 -11.20 -0.63 11.42
CA VAL A 96 -9.75 -0.65 11.35
C VAL A 96 -9.23 0.72 11.80
N GLY A 97 -8.55 0.76 12.94
CA GLY A 97 -8.05 1.99 13.55
C GLY A 97 -6.81 2.55 12.85
N ALA A 98 -6.58 3.85 13.03
CA ALA A 98 -5.30 4.46 12.64
C ALA A 98 -4.19 3.95 13.57
N THR A 99 -3.05 3.59 12.99
CA THR A 99 -1.92 3.01 13.74
C THR A 99 -1.20 4.04 14.62
N THR A 100 -1.44 5.32 14.38
CA THR A 100 -0.90 6.46 15.13
C THR A 100 -1.84 6.95 16.25
N GLU A 101 -2.95 6.26 16.50
CA GLU A 101 -3.91 6.57 17.57
C GLU A 101 -3.94 5.45 18.62
N GLN A 102 -4.64 5.68 19.74
CA GLN A 102 -4.83 4.65 20.77
C GLN A 102 -5.69 3.50 20.22
N GLY A 103 -5.23 2.27 20.43
CA GLY A 103 -5.77 1.05 19.83
C GLY A 103 -6.92 0.37 20.57
N SER A 104 -7.30 -0.81 20.06
CA SER A 104 -8.46 -1.60 20.46
C SER A 104 -8.21 -2.55 21.64
N TYR A 105 -6.99 -2.63 22.18
CA TYR A 105 -6.69 -3.41 23.38
C TYR A 105 -7.17 -2.69 24.66
N ALA A 106 -8.40 -2.17 24.65
CA ALA A 106 -8.98 -1.39 25.73
C ALA A 106 -10.49 -1.62 25.82
N GLU A 107 -11.11 -1.24 26.93
CA GLU A 107 -12.57 -1.32 27.08
C GLU A 107 -13.32 -0.33 26.15
N TYR A 108 -12.69 0.80 25.80
CA TYR A 108 -13.25 1.81 24.92
C TYR A 108 -12.19 2.37 23.96
N GLN A 109 -12.61 2.69 22.74
CA GLN A 109 -11.76 3.33 21.74
C GLN A 109 -12.52 4.46 21.03
N LEU A 110 -11.84 5.58 20.78
CA LEU A 110 -12.30 6.61 19.85
C LEU A 110 -11.84 6.24 18.44
N VAL A 111 -12.75 6.26 17.48
CA VAL A 111 -12.45 5.99 16.07
C VAL A 111 -13.26 6.92 15.17
N SER A 112 -12.78 7.19 13.95
CA SER A 112 -13.58 7.89 12.95
C SER A 112 -14.71 7.00 12.45
N GLU A 113 -15.95 7.50 12.33
CA GLU A 113 -17.05 6.73 11.73
C GLU A 113 -16.75 6.32 10.28
N LEU A 114 -15.86 7.05 9.60
CA LEU A 114 -15.39 6.74 8.25
C LEU A 114 -14.50 5.49 8.19
N ALA A 115 -13.97 5.03 9.32
CA ALA A 115 -13.17 3.82 9.41
C ALA A 115 -14.00 2.61 9.92
N CYS A 116 -15.33 2.75 9.98
CA CYS A 116 -16.23 1.76 10.56
C CYS A 116 -17.18 1.16 9.53
N ALA A 117 -17.66 -0.05 9.81
CA ALA A 117 -18.78 -0.68 9.12
C ALA A 117 -19.72 -1.33 10.13
N LYS A 118 -20.97 -1.57 9.74
CA LYS A 118 -21.89 -2.38 10.56
C LYS A 118 -21.34 -3.79 10.68
N LYS A 119 -21.46 -4.35 11.88
CA LYS A 119 -21.15 -5.76 12.11
C LYS A 119 -22.12 -6.67 11.32
N PRO A 120 -21.63 -7.73 10.66
CA PRO A 120 -22.48 -8.75 10.06
C PRO A 120 -23.40 -9.39 11.11
N LYS A 121 -24.68 -9.53 10.80
CA LYS A 121 -25.68 -10.10 11.71
C LYS A 121 -25.47 -11.58 12.02
N ASN A 122 -24.82 -12.30 11.09
CA ASN A 122 -24.54 -13.73 11.19
C ASN A 122 -23.23 -14.06 11.93
N LEU A 123 -22.42 -13.07 12.28
CA LEU A 123 -21.16 -13.25 13.00
C LEU A 123 -21.26 -12.72 14.43
N ASP A 124 -20.44 -13.27 15.33
CA ASP A 124 -20.22 -12.67 16.64
C ASP A 124 -19.15 -11.57 16.59
N PHE A 125 -18.86 -10.91 17.73
CA PHE A 125 -17.88 -9.83 17.79
C PHE A 125 -16.45 -10.30 17.50
N VAL A 126 -16.06 -11.51 17.90
CA VAL A 126 -14.69 -12.02 17.76
C VAL A 126 -14.38 -12.32 16.30
N ASP A 127 -15.30 -13.00 15.61
CA ASP A 127 -15.19 -13.22 14.17
C ASP A 127 -15.21 -11.88 13.42
N THR A 128 -16.06 -10.94 13.86
CA THR A 128 -16.17 -9.61 13.27
C THR A 128 -14.89 -8.78 13.41
N ALA A 129 -14.22 -8.84 14.56
CA ALA A 129 -12.98 -8.10 14.83
C ALA A 129 -11.76 -8.67 14.08
N SER A 130 -11.88 -9.84 13.45
CA SER A 130 -10.73 -10.54 12.87
C SER A 130 -10.43 -10.21 11.42
N TYR A 131 -11.39 -9.60 10.71
CA TYR A 131 -11.33 -9.53 9.25
C TYR A 131 -10.94 -8.14 8.71
N GLY A 132 -11.00 -7.09 9.51
CA GLY A 132 -10.87 -5.71 9.02
C GLY A 132 -9.57 -5.44 8.29
N LEU A 133 -8.46 -5.39 9.04
CA LEU A 133 -7.14 -5.05 8.52
C LEU A 133 -6.71 -5.98 7.42
N THR A 134 -6.93 -7.30 7.59
CA THR A 134 -6.63 -8.25 6.54
C THR A 134 -7.53 -7.94 5.35
N PHE A 135 -8.82 -8.29 5.32
CA PHE A 135 -9.61 -8.17 4.08
C PHE A 135 -9.56 -6.79 3.38
N MET A 136 -9.41 -5.68 4.10
CA MET A 136 -9.17 -4.36 3.50
C MET A 136 -7.82 -4.24 2.79
N THR A 137 -6.73 -4.77 3.36
CA THR A 137 -5.40 -4.74 2.74
C THR A 137 -5.40 -5.42 1.38
N ALA A 138 -5.95 -6.64 1.21
CA ALA A 138 -6.00 -7.20 -0.14
C ALA A 138 -7.15 -6.66 -1.01
N TYR A 139 -8.24 -6.11 -0.46
CA TYR A 139 -9.13 -5.26 -1.27
C TYR A 139 -8.27 -4.21 -1.98
N GLN A 140 -7.51 -3.45 -1.20
CA GLN A 140 -6.72 -2.35 -1.71
C GLN A 140 -5.63 -2.85 -2.68
N SER A 141 -4.88 -3.89 -2.31
CA SER A 141 -3.83 -4.44 -3.16
C SER A 141 -4.37 -4.98 -4.49
N LEU A 142 -5.42 -5.80 -4.45
CA LEU A 142 -5.95 -6.47 -5.64
C LEU A 142 -6.77 -5.51 -6.51
N TYR A 143 -7.73 -4.81 -5.92
CA TYR A 143 -8.66 -3.98 -6.67
C TYR A 143 -8.12 -2.57 -6.93
N ARG A 144 -7.45 -1.93 -5.96
CA ARG A 144 -7.06 -0.51 -6.06
C ARG A 144 -5.61 -0.27 -6.46
N ARG A 145 -4.68 -1.21 -6.25
CA ARG A 145 -3.27 -1.08 -6.65
C ARG A 145 -2.99 -1.87 -7.92
N MET A 146 -3.35 -3.15 -7.92
CA MET A 146 -3.19 -4.00 -9.09
C MET A 146 -4.35 -3.86 -10.09
N GLU A 147 -5.49 -3.28 -9.73
CA GLU A 147 -6.65 -3.11 -10.63
C GLU A 147 -6.96 -4.41 -11.38
N VAL A 148 -6.95 -5.51 -10.63
CA VAL A 148 -7.11 -6.85 -11.16
C VAL A 148 -8.42 -6.91 -11.94
N LYS A 149 -8.34 -7.26 -13.23
CA LYS A 149 -9.50 -7.32 -14.12
C LYS A 149 -10.14 -8.71 -14.07
N PRO A 150 -11.38 -8.80 -13.60
CA PRO A 150 -12.00 -10.10 -13.38
C PRO A 150 -12.26 -10.95 -14.63
N GLU A 151 -12.50 -10.30 -15.76
CA GLU A 151 -12.73 -10.90 -17.06
C GLU A 151 -11.43 -11.28 -17.79
N GLU A 152 -10.28 -10.86 -17.27
CA GLU A 152 -8.99 -11.13 -17.90
C GLU A 152 -8.57 -12.58 -17.71
N GLN A 153 -8.16 -13.24 -18.81
CA GLN A 153 -7.57 -14.57 -18.79
C GLN A 153 -6.12 -14.49 -18.28
N ALA A 154 -5.99 -14.35 -16.96
CA ALA A 154 -4.72 -14.23 -16.29
C ALA A 154 -4.72 -14.98 -14.95
N GLY A 155 -3.57 -15.55 -14.62
CA GLY A 155 -3.31 -16.15 -13.32
C GLY A 155 -2.80 -15.12 -12.30
N ILE A 156 -2.92 -15.49 -11.04
CA ILE A 156 -2.42 -14.76 -9.89
C ILE A 156 -1.52 -15.66 -9.05
N LEU A 157 -0.37 -15.13 -8.62
CA LEU A 157 0.51 -15.77 -7.66
C LEU A 157 0.47 -15.02 -6.33
N ILE A 158 0.23 -15.73 -5.22
CA ILE A 158 0.31 -15.17 -3.87
C ILE A 158 1.47 -15.79 -3.10
N GLY A 159 2.41 -14.94 -2.66
CA GLY A 159 3.59 -15.34 -1.92
C GLY A 159 3.33 -15.50 -0.42
N ARG A 160 3.38 -16.74 0.09
CA ARG A 160 3.40 -17.17 1.50
C ARG A 160 2.07 -16.98 2.25
N VAL A 161 1.02 -17.68 1.79
CA VAL A 161 -0.31 -17.60 2.43
C VAL A 161 -0.31 -18.28 3.79
N GLN A 162 -0.59 -17.52 4.85
CA GLN A 162 -0.65 -18.02 6.22
C GLN A 162 -2.03 -17.86 6.87
N GLN A 163 -2.82 -16.81 6.54
CA GLN A 163 -3.95 -16.43 7.41
C GLN A 163 -5.27 -16.02 6.71
N ASP A 164 -5.33 -15.94 5.38
CA ASP A 164 -6.33 -15.07 4.75
C ASP A 164 -7.01 -15.60 3.46
N GLN A 165 -8.34 -15.48 3.41
CA GLN A 165 -9.22 -16.02 2.36
C GLN A 165 -9.31 -15.14 1.09
N TRP A 166 -8.20 -14.58 0.63
CA TRP A 166 -8.18 -13.52 -0.38
C TRP A 166 -8.65 -13.89 -1.80
N TRP A 167 -8.49 -15.14 -2.21
CA TRP A 167 -8.93 -15.65 -3.51
C TRP A 167 -10.44 -15.54 -3.75
N ARG A 168 -11.27 -15.71 -2.69
CA ARG A 168 -12.74 -15.60 -2.73
C ARG A 168 -13.17 -14.16 -2.88
N TRP A 169 -12.29 -13.25 -2.46
CA TRP A 169 -12.40 -11.81 -2.63
C TRP A 169 -12.32 -11.41 -4.10
N CYS A 170 -11.35 -11.99 -4.85
CA CYS A 170 -11.31 -11.84 -6.31
C CYS A 170 -12.68 -12.23 -6.88
N TRP A 171 -13.19 -13.43 -6.56
CA TRP A 171 -14.42 -14.03 -7.11
C TRP A 171 -15.68 -13.14 -7.16
N LYS A 172 -15.92 -12.17 -6.26
CA LYS A 172 -17.23 -11.49 -6.17
C LYS A 172 -17.24 -9.97 -6.12
N CYS A 173 -16.08 -9.31 -6.00
CA CYS A 173 -15.96 -7.86 -6.20
C CYS A 173 -15.84 -7.48 -7.69
N GLY A 174 -16.10 -8.44 -8.59
CA GLY A 174 -16.07 -8.29 -10.04
C GLY A 174 -15.85 -9.60 -10.81
N TYR A 175 -15.27 -10.65 -10.21
CA TYR A 175 -14.98 -11.94 -10.91
C TYR A 175 -16.18 -12.87 -11.07
N SER A 176 -17.36 -12.45 -10.64
CA SER A 176 -18.56 -13.29 -10.71
C SER A 176 -19.08 -13.47 -12.15
N ALA A 177 -18.54 -12.75 -13.14
CA ALA A 177 -18.82 -13.00 -14.56
C ALA A 177 -18.12 -14.28 -15.10
N CYS A 178 -17.21 -14.87 -14.33
CA CYS A 178 -16.48 -16.09 -14.69
C CYS A 178 -17.08 -17.34 -14.02
N GLU A 179 -18.40 -17.48 -14.00
CA GLU A 179 -19.07 -18.77 -13.75
C GLU A 179 -18.57 -19.91 -14.68
N LYS A 180 -17.82 -19.56 -15.74
CA LYS A 180 -17.12 -20.50 -16.64
C LYS A 180 -15.67 -20.82 -16.27
N SER A 181 -15.08 -20.24 -15.22
CA SER A 181 -13.69 -20.49 -14.83
C SER A 181 -13.57 -21.53 -13.70
N SER A 182 -14.53 -22.45 -13.64
CA SER A 182 -14.49 -23.62 -12.77
C SER A 182 -13.24 -24.44 -13.11
N GLU A 183 -12.39 -24.62 -12.09
CA GLU A 183 -11.24 -25.53 -12.04
C GLU A 183 -9.95 -25.16 -12.81
N ALA A 184 -9.99 -24.39 -13.91
CA ALA A 184 -8.80 -24.19 -14.77
C ALA A 184 -7.92 -22.95 -14.50
N SER A 185 -8.37 -21.91 -13.79
CA SER A 185 -7.65 -20.63 -13.80
C SER A 185 -6.49 -20.58 -12.81
N GLY A 186 -5.29 -20.21 -13.27
CA GLY A 186 -4.00 -20.18 -12.54
C GLY A 186 -3.95 -19.34 -11.25
N ARG A 187 -4.67 -19.77 -10.21
CA ARG A 187 -4.62 -19.25 -8.83
C ARG A 187 -3.58 -20.02 -8.05
N VAL A 188 -2.36 -19.51 -8.07
CA VAL A 188 -1.21 -20.14 -7.42
C VAL A 188 -0.95 -19.48 -6.08
N ALA A 189 -0.81 -20.30 -5.03
CA ALA A 189 -0.36 -19.87 -3.72
C ALA A 189 0.98 -20.51 -3.38
N THR A 190 1.80 -19.87 -2.55
CA THR A 190 2.98 -20.53 -2.00
C THR A 190 2.80 -20.90 -0.53
N ALA A 191 3.15 -22.14 -0.17
CA ALA A 191 3.11 -22.68 1.19
C ALA A 191 4.17 -23.78 1.36
N SER A 192 4.60 -24.04 2.60
CA SER A 192 5.73 -24.96 2.85
C SER A 192 5.46 -26.04 3.90
N ARG A 193 4.28 -26.04 4.52
CA ARG A 193 3.88 -27.00 5.56
C ARG A 193 2.50 -27.58 5.22
N PRO A 194 2.20 -28.85 5.56
CA PRO A 194 0.92 -29.48 5.24
C PRO A 194 -0.30 -28.63 5.64
N GLU A 195 -0.31 -28.10 6.86
CA GLU A 195 -1.39 -27.28 7.39
C GLU A 195 -1.56 -25.95 6.63
N THR A 196 -0.47 -25.36 6.15
CA THR A 196 -0.52 -24.14 5.30
C THR A 196 -0.95 -24.44 3.87
N ILE A 197 -0.60 -25.62 3.34
CA ILE A 197 -1.02 -26.07 2.01
C ILE A 197 -2.53 -26.34 2.02
N ASP A 198 -3.04 -27.04 3.04
CA ASP A 198 -4.46 -27.31 3.20
C ASP A 198 -5.25 -26.03 3.44
N SER A 199 -4.67 -25.08 4.19
CA SER A 199 -5.21 -23.74 4.29
C SER A 199 -5.33 -23.09 2.91
N CYS A 200 -4.26 -23.08 2.09
CA CYS A 200 -4.29 -22.50 0.73
C CYS A 200 -5.39 -23.11 -0.16
N LYS A 201 -5.63 -24.43 -0.05
CA LYS A 201 -6.67 -25.11 -0.83
C LYS A 201 -8.08 -24.80 -0.34
N ARG A 202 -8.30 -24.75 0.98
CA ARG A 202 -9.56 -24.24 1.56
C ARG A 202 -9.79 -22.79 1.18
N MET A 203 -8.68 -22.06 1.06
CA MET A 203 -8.56 -20.76 0.46
C MET A 203 -8.47 -20.82 -1.08
N GLY A 204 -9.07 -21.81 -1.74
CA GLY A 204 -9.34 -21.86 -3.19
C GLY A 204 -8.22 -21.55 -4.18
N ALA A 205 -6.97 -21.65 -3.74
CA ALA A 205 -5.84 -21.82 -4.64
C ALA A 205 -6.08 -23.09 -5.45
N THR A 206 -5.93 -23.01 -6.77
CA THR A 206 -5.97 -24.18 -7.66
C THR A 206 -4.66 -24.95 -7.63
N HIS A 207 -3.56 -24.23 -7.38
CA HIS A 207 -2.22 -24.80 -7.25
C HIS A 207 -1.51 -24.25 -6.02
N VAL A 208 -0.71 -25.10 -5.38
CA VAL A 208 0.13 -24.70 -4.24
C VAL A 208 1.56 -25.14 -4.51
N ILE A 209 2.49 -24.20 -4.52
CA ILE A 209 3.93 -24.43 -4.72
C ILE A 209 4.72 -24.09 -3.46
N ASN A 210 5.95 -24.56 -3.35
CA ASN A 210 6.79 -24.35 -2.17
C ASN A 210 7.77 -23.19 -2.37
N HIS A 211 7.60 -22.12 -1.59
CA HIS A 211 8.48 -20.94 -1.61
C HIS A 211 9.89 -21.19 -1.08
N ARG A 212 10.19 -22.39 -0.57
CA ARG A 212 11.56 -22.79 -0.22
C ARG A 212 12.33 -23.40 -1.39
N GLY A 213 11.63 -23.72 -2.48
CA GLY A 213 12.24 -24.26 -3.71
C GLY A 213 12.36 -23.20 -4.81
N ASP A 214 12.74 -23.66 -5.99
CA ASP A 214 12.77 -22.83 -7.21
C ASP A 214 11.33 -22.54 -7.66
N LEU A 215 10.90 -21.28 -7.47
CA LEU A 215 9.55 -20.85 -7.81
C LEU A 215 9.31 -20.83 -9.32
N VAL A 216 10.34 -20.49 -10.11
CA VAL A 216 10.22 -20.38 -11.58
C VAL A 216 9.96 -21.77 -12.15
N LYS A 217 10.81 -22.74 -11.79
CA LYS A 217 10.66 -24.12 -12.24
C LYS A 217 9.32 -24.73 -11.81
N GLN A 218 8.91 -24.51 -10.57
CA GLN A 218 7.62 -25.01 -10.08
C GLN A 218 6.44 -24.41 -10.85
N ILE A 219 6.47 -23.12 -11.20
CA ILE A 219 5.42 -22.50 -12.03
C ILE A 219 5.40 -23.08 -13.45
N GLU A 220 6.57 -23.28 -14.06
CA GLU A 220 6.68 -23.91 -15.39
C GLU A 220 6.09 -25.34 -15.39
N GLU A 221 6.37 -26.13 -14.35
CA GLU A 221 5.86 -27.50 -14.19
C GLU A 221 4.33 -27.57 -14.06
N LEU A 222 3.68 -26.49 -13.58
CA LEU A 222 2.21 -26.45 -13.51
C LEU A 222 1.54 -26.43 -14.89
N ASN A 223 2.26 -26.02 -15.95
CA ASN A 223 1.73 -25.92 -17.32
C ASN A 223 0.38 -25.17 -17.39
N LEU A 224 0.32 -23.99 -16.75
CA LEU A 224 -0.89 -23.18 -16.68
C LEU A 224 -1.37 -22.77 -18.09
N ASP A 225 -2.68 -22.76 -18.28
CA ASP A 225 -3.35 -22.31 -19.49
C ASP A 225 -3.43 -20.78 -19.63
N VAL A 226 -3.12 -20.07 -18.55
CA VAL A 226 -3.10 -18.61 -18.46
C VAL A 226 -1.75 -18.09 -17.95
N PRO A 227 -1.28 -16.93 -18.42
CA PRO A 227 -0.06 -16.31 -17.90
C PRO A 227 -0.29 -15.70 -16.52
N ILE A 228 0.69 -15.77 -15.62
CA ILE A 228 0.63 -15.06 -14.33
C ILE A 228 0.86 -13.56 -14.58
N LYS A 229 -0.19 -12.74 -14.53
CA LYS A 229 -0.08 -11.28 -14.65
C LYS A 229 -0.10 -10.56 -13.31
N TYR A 230 -0.64 -11.17 -12.27
CA TYR A 230 -0.79 -10.53 -10.97
C TYR A 230 0.02 -11.30 -9.93
N ILE A 231 0.87 -10.60 -9.18
CA ILE A 231 1.65 -11.20 -8.11
C ILE A 231 1.49 -10.39 -6.84
N TYR A 232 0.97 -11.03 -5.79
CA TYR A 232 0.75 -10.42 -4.48
C TYR A 232 1.70 -11.02 -3.44
N ILE A 233 2.59 -10.19 -2.90
CA ILE A 233 3.62 -10.60 -1.94
C ILE A 233 3.21 -10.13 -0.55
N ILE A 234 3.03 -11.07 0.38
CA ILE A 234 2.59 -10.75 1.74
C ILE A 234 3.65 -11.03 2.82
N ALA A 235 4.85 -11.45 2.41
CA ALA A 235 5.98 -11.66 3.30
C ALA A 235 7.31 -11.68 2.54
N ARG A 236 8.38 -11.17 3.19
CA ARG A 236 9.78 -11.27 2.74
C ARG A 236 9.96 -10.89 1.26
N THR A 237 9.58 -9.67 0.90
CA THR A 237 9.58 -9.21 -0.51
C THR A 237 10.90 -9.47 -1.22
N GLU A 238 12.03 -9.29 -0.53
CA GLU A 238 13.38 -9.52 -1.05
C GLU A 238 13.58 -10.94 -1.58
N GLN A 239 12.99 -11.94 -0.91
CA GLN A 239 13.06 -13.34 -1.32
C GLN A 239 12.38 -13.58 -2.67
N TYR A 240 11.36 -12.77 -3.00
CA TYR A 240 10.54 -12.96 -4.19
C TYR A 240 11.04 -12.16 -5.39
N THR A 241 11.72 -11.03 -5.19
CA THR A 241 12.05 -10.03 -6.23
C THR A 241 12.55 -10.63 -7.55
N GLU A 242 13.56 -11.51 -7.52
CA GLU A 242 14.11 -12.09 -8.74
C GLU A 242 13.15 -13.10 -9.40
N SER A 243 12.52 -13.95 -8.59
CA SER A 243 11.59 -14.97 -9.09
C SER A 243 10.35 -14.33 -9.72
N VAL A 244 9.81 -13.28 -9.11
CA VAL A 244 8.59 -12.61 -9.61
C VAL A 244 8.86 -11.85 -10.90
N ALA A 245 10.06 -11.29 -11.08
CA ALA A 245 10.45 -10.69 -12.36
C ALA A 245 10.41 -11.73 -13.50
N LYS A 246 10.89 -12.95 -13.23
CA LYS A 246 10.89 -14.08 -14.18
C LYS A 246 9.50 -14.66 -14.42
N ILE A 247 8.71 -14.84 -13.36
CA ILE A 247 7.37 -15.46 -13.41
C ILE A 247 6.32 -14.52 -14.03
N CYS A 248 6.34 -13.23 -13.68
CA CYS A 248 5.32 -12.28 -14.11
C CYS A 248 5.36 -12.11 -15.63
N ALA A 249 4.20 -12.17 -16.27
CA ALA A 249 4.05 -11.94 -17.70
C ALA A 249 4.26 -10.46 -18.04
N PRO A 250 4.63 -10.13 -19.30
CA PRO A 250 4.74 -8.74 -19.74
C PRO A 250 3.49 -7.92 -19.43
N PHE A 251 3.71 -6.66 -19.01
CA PHE A 251 2.68 -5.72 -18.56
C PHE A 251 1.90 -6.17 -17.32
N GLY A 252 2.40 -7.17 -16.60
CA GLY A 252 1.85 -7.61 -15.33
C GLY A 252 2.15 -6.65 -14.17
N LYS A 253 1.55 -6.93 -13.02
CA LYS A 253 1.58 -6.10 -11.84
C LYS A 253 1.99 -6.92 -10.61
N VAL A 254 2.95 -6.39 -9.87
CA VAL A 254 3.47 -6.95 -8.62
C VAL A 254 3.15 -5.98 -7.50
N CYS A 255 2.46 -6.45 -6.46
CA CYS A 255 2.13 -5.65 -5.29
C CYS A 255 2.67 -6.32 -4.03
N THR A 256 3.24 -5.54 -3.12
CA THR A 256 3.68 -6.03 -1.81
C THR A 256 3.16 -5.16 -0.68
N ILE A 257 2.89 -5.79 0.46
CA ILE A 257 2.44 -5.16 1.72
C ILE A 257 3.49 -5.19 2.82
N VAL A 258 4.73 -5.62 2.51
CA VAL A 258 5.82 -5.69 3.46
C VAL A 258 6.99 -4.90 2.93
N GLN A 259 7.35 -3.82 3.63
CA GLN A 259 8.53 -3.01 3.32
C GLN A 259 9.79 -3.89 3.26
N ALA A 260 10.65 -3.55 2.32
CA ALA A 260 11.81 -4.35 1.96
C ALA A 260 12.84 -3.54 1.18
N ASP A 261 14.10 -3.97 1.22
CA ASP A 261 15.14 -3.46 0.33
C ASP A 261 15.08 -4.19 -1.01
N VAL A 262 14.46 -3.55 -2.01
CA VAL A 262 14.19 -4.14 -3.32
C VAL A 262 15.01 -3.44 -4.40
N SER A 263 15.93 -4.18 -5.03
CA SER A 263 16.59 -3.75 -6.26
C SER A 263 15.95 -4.40 -7.47
N LEU A 264 15.33 -3.59 -8.33
CA LEU A 264 14.75 -4.04 -9.60
C LEU A 264 15.76 -4.01 -10.77
N TYR A 265 16.92 -3.37 -10.58
CA TYR A 265 17.94 -3.28 -11.62
C TYR A 265 18.55 -4.66 -11.90
N GLY A 266 18.72 -5.00 -13.18
CA GLY A 266 19.22 -6.32 -13.61
C GLY A 266 18.17 -7.43 -13.64
N THR A 267 16.93 -7.13 -13.24
CA THR A 267 15.78 -8.03 -13.39
C THR A 267 14.99 -7.75 -14.67
N GLU A 268 14.00 -8.59 -14.98
CA GLU A 268 13.12 -8.46 -16.13
C GLU A 268 12.03 -7.39 -15.98
N PHE A 269 11.96 -6.67 -14.84
CA PHE A 269 10.93 -5.63 -14.62
C PHE A 269 10.90 -4.60 -15.77
N MET A 270 12.08 -4.14 -16.23
CA MET A 270 12.16 -3.16 -17.32
C MET A 270 11.79 -3.77 -18.68
N SER A 271 12.36 -4.93 -19.02
CA SER A 271 12.13 -5.55 -20.33
C SER A 271 10.68 -6.02 -20.51
N LYS A 272 10.00 -6.36 -19.42
CA LYS A 272 8.59 -6.78 -19.41
C LYS A 272 7.62 -5.64 -19.09
N SER A 273 8.10 -4.41 -18.85
CA SER A 273 7.26 -3.27 -18.46
C SER A 273 6.33 -3.60 -17.28
N LEU A 274 6.88 -4.25 -16.25
CA LEU A 274 6.11 -4.65 -15.08
C LEU A 274 5.79 -3.42 -14.21
N THR A 275 4.59 -3.41 -13.63
CA THR A 275 4.26 -2.46 -12.56
C THR A 275 4.67 -3.05 -11.21
N PHE A 276 5.28 -2.23 -10.36
CA PHE A 276 5.55 -2.55 -8.96
C PHE A 276 4.83 -1.54 -8.06
N SER A 277 4.07 -2.01 -7.08
CA SER A 277 3.37 -1.16 -6.12
C SER A 277 3.59 -1.61 -4.68
N TRP A 278 3.82 -0.64 -3.81
CA TRP A 278 3.65 -0.80 -2.37
C TRP A 278 2.18 -0.60 -2.01
N ASP A 279 1.66 -1.44 -1.13
CA ASP A 279 0.36 -1.22 -0.53
C ASP A 279 0.49 -1.18 0.99
N TRP A 280 0.20 -0.01 1.54
CA TRP A 280 0.13 0.18 2.98
C TRP A 280 -1.28 0.68 3.31
N LEU A 281 -2.06 -0.19 3.97
CA LEU A 281 -3.44 0.12 4.34
C LEU A 281 -3.52 1.44 5.10
N GLY A 282 -2.57 1.71 5.99
CA GLY A 282 -2.51 2.92 6.81
C GLY A 282 -2.28 4.23 6.05
N SER A 283 -1.95 4.20 4.75
CA SER A 283 -1.60 5.41 3.98
C SER A 283 -2.66 6.51 4.04
N ALA A 284 -3.95 6.14 3.93
CA ALA A 284 -5.04 7.11 3.91
C ALA A 284 -5.20 7.82 5.26
N ALA A 285 -5.20 7.05 6.36
CA ALA A 285 -5.26 7.60 7.71
C ALA A 285 -4.01 8.43 8.06
N TYR A 286 -2.82 7.93 7.70
CA TYR A 286 -1.55 8.57 7.99
C TYR A 286 -1.37 9.92 7.27
N HIS A 287 -1.82 10.01 6.02
CA HIS A 287 -1.74 11.23 5.22
C HIS A 287 -3.04 12.06 5.22
N ASN A 288 -4.04 11.66 6.01
CA ASN A 288 -5.36 12.30 6.09
C ASN A 288 -6.00 12.53 4.70
N THR A 289 -6.03 11.50 3.87
CA THR A 289 -6.54 11.55 2.50
C THR A 289 -7.34 10.30 2.16
N GLY A 290 -8.56 10.45 1.65
CA GLY A 290 -9.38 9.32 1.21
C GLY A 290 -9.81 8.37 2.35
N VAL A 291 -9.94 8.87 3.59
CA VAL A 291 -10.33 8.04 4.75
C VAL A 291 -11.75 7.49 4.60
N GLU A 292 -12.61 8.18 3.86
CA GLU A 292 -13.96 7.75 3.48
C GLU A 292 -13.98 6.41 2.73
N ASP A 293 -12.89 6.06 2.06
CA ASP A 293 -12.76 4.78 1.37
C ASP A 293 -12.74 3.59 2.32
N TYR A 294 -12.33 3.78 3.58
CA TYR A 294 -12.33 2.70 4.57
C TYR A 294 -13.74 2.21 4.85
N HIS A 295 -14.71 3.13 4.97
CA HIS A 295 -16.12 2.80 5.16
C HIS A 295 -16.66 1.97 3.99
N GLU A 296 -16.32 2.36 2.75
CA GLU A 296 -16.72 1.63 1.54
C GLU A 296 -16.13 0.22 1.52
N MET A 297 -14.82 0.09 1.73
CA MET A 297 -14.11 -1.19 1.71
C MET A 297 -14.61 -2.12 2.82
N LEU A 298 -14.62 -1.64 4.07
CA LEU A 298 -15.04 -2.44 5.22
C LEU A 298 -16.54 -2.76 5.18
N GLY A 299 -17.37 -1.83 4.69
CA GLY A 299 -18.79 -2.06 4.46
C GLY A 299 -19.06 -3.13 3.40
N THR A 300 -18.25 -3.17 2.35
CA THR A 300 -18.32 -4.22 1.32
C THR A 300 -17.91 -5.57 1.89
N ILE A 301 -16.80 -5.63 2.64
CA ILE A 301 -16.34 -6.85 3.32
C ILE A 301 -17.41 -7.37 4.27
N SER A 302 -18.00 -6.50 5.10
CA SER A 302 -19.06 -6.85 6.04
C SER A 302 -20.27 -7.48 5.34
N ARG A 303 -20.75 -6.89 4.23
CA ARG A 303 -21.85 -7.48 3.45
C ARG A 303 -21.51 -8.85 2.88
N LEU A 304 -20.29 -9.03 2.39
CA LEU A 304 -19.82 -10.32 1.85
C LEU A 304 -19.59 -11.38 2.92
N MET A 305 -19.30 -10.97 4.17
CA MET A 305 -19.32 -11.87 5.33
C MET A 305 -20.76 -12.26 5.70
N GLU A 306 -21.69 -11.30 5.66
CA GLU A 306 -23.09 -11.53 5.99
C GLU A 306 -23.80 -12.48 5.00
N ASP A 307 -23.50 -12.35 3.71
CA ASP A 307 -24.09 -13.21 2.67
C ASP A 307 -23.41 -14.58 2.50
N GLY A 308 -22.34 -14.85 3.28
CA GLY A 308 -21.60 -16.11 3.27
C GLY A 308 -20.63 -16.28 2.09
N THR A 309 -20.38 -15.24 1.30
CA THR A 309 -19.33 -15.23 0.27
C THR A 309 -17.96 -15.38 0.89
N LEU A 310 -17.70 -14.55 1.90
CA LEU A 310 -16.54 -14.61 2.76
C LEU A 310 -16.94 -15.29 4.07
N PHE A 311 -15.93 -15.79 4.76
CA PHE A 311 -16.11 -16.42 6.06
C PHE A 311 -14.95 -16.07 6.97
N SER A 312 -15.23 -16.15 8.27
CA SER A 312 -14.23 -15.92 9.31
C SER A 312 -13.03 -16.85 9.13
N THR A 313 -11.84 -16.27 9.31
CA THR A 313 -10.57 -17.02 9.31
C THR A 313 -10.02 -17.23 10.71
N VAL A 314 -10.80 -16.94 11.75
CA VAL A 314 -10.40 -17.12 13.14
C VAL A 314 -10.06 -18.59 13.38
N GLY A 315 -8.79 -18.86 13.67
CA GLY A 315 -8.28 -20.17 14.06
C GLY A 315 -8.16 -20.30 15.57
N THR A 316 -7.88 -19.19 16.26
CA THR A 316 -7.71 -19.14 17.71
C THR A 316 -8.53 -18.01 18.30
N ARG A 317 -9.28 -18.33 19.36
CA ARG A 317 -10.07 -17.39 20.15
C ARG A 317 -9.52 -17.37 21.56
N LEU A 318 -9.25 -16.18 22.09
CA LEU A 318 -8.71 -15.99 23.44
C LEU A 318 -9.53 -14.94 24.21
N ARG A 319 -9.41 -14.94 25.53
CA ARG A 319 -9.92 -13.87 26.38
C ARG A 319 -9.19 -12.55 26.09
N LEU A 320 -9.91 -11.44 25.96
CA LEU A 320 -9.31 -10.10 25.85
C LEU A 320 -8.76 -9.63 27.21
N THR A 321 -7.58 -10.15 27.55
CA THR A 321 -6.81 -9.86 28.77
C THR A 321 -5.32 -9.72 28.42
N LEU A 322 -4.51 -9.25 29.37
CA LEU A 322 -3.07 -9.17 29.22
C LEU A 322 -2.46 -10.51 28.82
N GLU A 323 -2.85 -11.59 29.50
CA GLU A 323 -2.30 -12.92 29.21
C GLU A 323 -2.76 -13.44 27.85
N GLY A 324 -4.04 -13.26 27.49
CA GLY A 324 -4.53 -13.59 26.15
C GLY A 324 -3.80 -12.81 25.05
N LEU A 325 -3.55 -11.52 25.26
CA LEU A 325 -2.79 -10.68 24.32
C LEU A 325 -1.31 -11.11 24.24
N LYS A 326 -0.66 -11.44 25.35
CA LYS A 326 0.70 -11.97 25.34
C LYS A 326 0.78 -13.29 24.56
N GLU A 327 -0.17 -14.21 24.77
CA GLU A 327 -0.25 -15.47 24.03
C GLU A 327 -0.44 -15.23 22.53
N ALA A 328 -1.36 -14.33 22.17
CA ALA A 328 -1.61 -13.96 20.78
C ALA A 328 -0.37 -13.34 20.11
N HIS A 329 0.30 -12.41 20.78
CA HIS A 329 1.54 -11.80 20.28
C HIS A 329 2.66 -12.83 20.10
N LYS A 330 2.89 -13.71 21.09
CA LYS A 330 3.89 -14.81 20.98
C LYS A 330 3.60 -15.70 19.77
N SER A 331 2.32 -16.03 19.57
CA SER A 331 1.88 -16.88 18.46
C SER A 331 2.11 -16.21 17.11
N VAL A 332 1.69 -14.96 16.94
CA VAL A 332 1.91 -14.19 15.69
C VAL A 332 3.40 -14.02 15.40
N GLU A 333 4.20 -13.69 16.40
CA GLU A 333 5.65 -13.49 16.29
C GLU A 333 6.38 -14.78 15.83
N SER A 334 5.88 -15.95 16.23
CA SER A 334 6.44 -17.25 15.79
C SER A 334 6.31 -17.52 14.28
N SER A 335 5.41 -16.81 13.57
CA SER A 335 5.10 -17.07 12.15
C SER A 335 4.67 -18.52 11.86
N THR A 336 4.05 -19.20 12.84
CA THR A 336 3.54 -20.56 12.70
C THR A 336 2.01 -20.64 12.65
N THR A 337 1.32 -19.55 13.03
CA THR A 337 -0.14 -19.48 13.07
C THR A 337 -0.77 -19.77 11.72
N VAL A 338 -1.85 -20.56 11.74
CA VAL A 338 -2.77 -20.76 10.61
C VAL A 338 -4.09 -20.09 10.96
N GLY A 339 -4.53 -19.18 10.10
CA GLY A 339 -5.71 -18.35 10.38
C GLY A 339 -5.42 -17.20 11.35
N LYS A 340 -6.48 -16.53 11.78
CA LYS A 340 -6.43 -15.34 12.63
C LYS A 340 -6.54 -15.68 14.12
N ILE A 341 -5.90 -14.86 14.95
CA ILE A 341 -6.08 -14.87 16.41
C ILE A 341 -6.92 -13.65 16.77
N ALA A 342 -8.08 -13.91 17.36
CA ALA A 342 -9.01 -12.88 17.80
C ALA A 342 -9.32 -13.06 19.29
N LEU A 343 -9.60 -11.96 19.97
CA LEU A 343 -9.80 -11.93 21.40
C LEU A 343 -11.13 -11.27 21.73
N GLY A 344 -11.91 -11.89 22.60
CA GLY A 344 -13.24 -11.40 23.02
C GLY A 344 -13.36 -11.19 24.51
N VAL A 345 -14.17 -10.22 24.91
CA VAL A 345 -14.48 -9.95 26.33
C VAL A 345 -15.36 -11.02 26.98
N ASP A 346 -15.93 -11.93 26.18
CA ASP A 346 -16.83 -13.01 26.63
C ASP A 346 -16.23 -14.41 26.38
N GLU A 347 -15.04 -14.50 25.76
CA GLU A 347 -14.32 -15.76 25.57
C GLU A 347 -13.86 -16.35 26.92
N PRO A 348 -13.68 -17.66 27.06
CA PRO A 348 -13.18 -18.26 28.30
C PRO A 348 -11.70 -17.90 28.54
N GLY A 349 -11.33 -17.69 29.81
CA GLY A 349 -9.96 -17.42 30.24
C GLY A 349 -9.90 -16.71 31.58
N GLU A 350 -8.70 -16.54 32.13
CA GLU A 350 -8.50 -15.77 33.37
C GLU A 350 -8.65 -14.28 33.07
N ASP A 351 -9.46 -13.59 33.87
CA ASP A 351 -9.51 -12.12 33.89
C ASP A 351 -8.18 -11.60 34.46
N ASP A 352 -7.69 -10.42 34.00
CA ASP A 352 -6.49 -9.88 34.65
C ASP A 352 -6.78 -9.61 36.13
N GLU A 353 -5.79 -9.90 36.97
CA GLU A 353 -5.93 -9.84 38.41
C GLU A 353 -6.56 -8.52 38.90
N PRO A 354 -7.50 -8.57 39.85
CA PRO A 354 -7.97 -7.39 40.54
C PRO A 354 -6.83 -6.82 41.41
N ARG A 355 -6.69 -5.48 41.41
CA ARG A 355 -5.60 -4.69 42.03
C ARG A 355 -4.96 -5.23 43.31
N THR A 356 -3.67 -4.92 43.46
CA THR A 356 -3.05 -4.62 44.76
C THR A 356 -2.84 -3.11 44.94
N SER A 357 -2.65 -2.64 46.18
CA SER A 357 -2.51 -1.22 46.52
C SER A 357 -1.26 -0.54 45.95
N GLN A 358 -0.31 -1.30 45.39
CA GLN A 358 0.90 -0.79 44.75
C GLN A 358 0.66 -0.28 43.32
N ASP A 359 -0.38 -0.78 42.64
CA ASP A 359 -0.74 -0.40 41.25
C ASP A 359 -1.44 0.98 41.17
N LEU A 360 -1.64 1.63 42.32
CA LEU A 360 -2.37 2.88 42.49
C LEU A 360 -1.46 4.10 42.73
N ALA A 361 -0.15 3.92 42.78
CA ALA A 361 0.76 5.04 42.96
C ALA A 361 0.70 5.97 41.75
N PRO A 362 0.39 7.28 41.92
CA PRO A 362 0.56 8.23 40.82
C PRO A 362 2.02 8.19 40.39
N LEU A 363 2.24 8.17 39.06
CA LEU A 363 3.58 8.20 38.50
C LEU A 363 4.37 9.38 39.09
N PRO A 364 5.67 9.20 39.40
CA PRO A 364 6.54 10.35 39.63
C PRO A 364 6.42 11.29 38.44
N ARG A 365 6.23 12.58 38.69
CA ARG A 365 6.06 13.58 37.61
C ARG A 365 7.28 13.74 36.70
N ASP A 366 8.37 13.06 37.01
CA ASP A 366 9.63 13.16 36.30
C ASP A 366 10.18 11.75 36.06
N VAL A 367 9.60 11.02 35.10
CA VAL A 367 10.37 9.98 34.42
C VAL A 367 11.02 10.68 33.24
N GLU A 368 12.23 11.22 33.46
CA GLU A 368 13.10 11.56 32.35
C GLU A 368 13.23 10.30 31.50
N LEU A 369 12.67 10.35 30.28
CA LEU A 369 13.00 9.40 29.23
C LEU A 369 14.52 9.50 29.07
N GLY A 370 15.24 8.50 29.60
CA GLY A 370 16.67 8.37 29.36
C GLY A 370 16.90 8.48 27.85
N PRO A 371 17.91 9.22 27.39
CA PRO A 371 18.12 9.44 25.98
C PRO A 371 18.20 8.08 25.30
N ALA A 372 17.36 7.86 24.30
CA ALA A 372 17.66 6.83 23.31
C ALA A 372 19.06 7.16 22.78
N ASP A 373 19.99 6.20 22.90
CA ASP A 373 21.37 6.27 22.42
C ASP A 373 21.42 6.34 20.87
N HIS A 374 20.82 7.38 20.29
CA HIS A 374 20.79 7.64 18.86
C HIS A 374 21.06 9.10 18.49
N GLN A 375 21.48 9.95 19.44
CA GLN A 375 21.70 11.37 19.15
C GLN A 375 23.09 11.76 18.62
N SER A 376 24.10 10.88 18.60
CA SER A 376 25.42 11.24 18.05
C SER A 376 25.61 10.85 16.58
N GLU A 377 24.90 9.83 16.07
CA GLU A 377 25.01 9.43 14.65
C GLU A 377 24.02 10.16 13.73
N SER A 378 22.89 10.65 14.23
CA SER A 378 21.85 11.27 13.39
C SER A 378 22.21 12.68 12.89
N ARG A 379 22.96 13.48 13.68
CA ARG A 379 23.41 14.82 13.24
C ARG A 379 24.48 14.75 12.15
N THR A 380 25.41 13.82 12.25
CA THR A 380 26.44 13.56 11.21
C THR A 380 25.84 12.91 9.97
N ARG A 381 24.83 12.04 10.12
CA ARG A 381 24.09 11.45 9.00
C ARG A 381 23.19 12.47 8.30
N GLY A 382 22.51 13.35 9.05
CA GLY A 382 21.72 14.46 8.52
C GLY A 382 22.55 15.47 7.74
N LEU A 383 23.74 15.85 8.24
CA LEU A 383 24.67 16.71 7.49
C LEU A 383 25.24 16.00 6.25
N LYS A 384 25.54 14.69 6.32
CA LYS A 384 25.99 13.92 5.15
C LYS A 384 24.88 13.79 4.09
N ILE A 385 23.63 13.60 4.50
CA ILE A 385 22.47 13.54 3.59
C ILE A 385 22.19 14.91 2.96
N LEU A 386 22.24 16.00 3.74
CA LEU A 386 22.14 17.35 3.18
C LEU A 386 23.28 17.60 2.17
N PHE A 387 24.52 17.29 2.54
CA PHE A 387 25.67 17.48 1.64
C PHE A 387 25.55 16.64 0.37
N GLN A 388 25.15 15.36 0.46
CA GLN A 388 24.88 14.51 -0.72
C GLN A 388 23.74 15.06 -1.57
N LYS A 389 22.65 15.54 -0.98
CA LYS A 389 21.50 16.06 -1.72
C LYS A 389 21.85 17.35 -2.47
N TYR A 390 22.58 18.28 -1.85
CA TYR A 390 23.05 19.51 -2.51
C TYR A 390 24.18 19.24 -3.51
N PHE A 391 25.09 18.31 -3.23
CA PHE A 391 26.15 17.93 -4.14
C PHE A 391 25.63 17.22 -5.40
N LEU A 392 24.70 16.26 -5.25
CA LEU A 392 24.06 15.58 -6.39
C LEU A 392 23.18 16.53 -7.20
N SER A 393 22.48 17.47 -6.55
CA SER A 393 21.75 18.53 -7.24
C SER A 393 22.69 19.41 -8.07
N LEU A 394 23.81 19.86 -7.48
CA LEU A 394 24.82 20.66 -8.17
C LEU A 394 25.45 19.90 -9.36
N CYS A 395 25.80 18.63 -9.17
CA CYS A 395 26.29 17.77 -10.25
C CYS A 395 25.24 17.58 -11.37
N GLY A 396 23.97 17.45 -11.02
CA GLY A 396 22.86 17.40 -11.97
C GLY A 396 22.72 18.69 -12.80
N TRP A 397 22.83 19.85 -12.16
CA TRP A 397 22.83 21.15 -12.84
C TRP A 397 24.05 21.32 -13.75
N ILE A 398 25.24 20.88 -13.33
CA ILE A 398 26.45 20.90 -14.15
C ILE A 398 26.31 19.97 -15.35
N LEU A 399 25.79 18.75 -15.17
CA LEU A 399 25.55 17.80 -16.26
C LEU A 399 24.50 18.32 -17.25
N ALA A 400 23.43 18.95 -16.76
CA ALA A 400 22.42 19.58 -17.61
C ALA A 400 23.01 20.74 -18.43
N LEU A 401 23.86 21.57 -17.81
CA LEU A 401 24.55 22.67 -18.50
C LEU A 401 25.53 22.16 -19.56
N VAL A 402 26.31 21.12 -19.25
CA VAL A 402 27.23 20.49 -20.21
C VAL A 402 26.45 19.83 -21.35
N SER A 403 25.38 19.11 -21.06
CA SER A 403 24.50 18.49 -22.08
C SER A 403 23.85 19.53 -23.00
N THR A 404 23.40 20.66 -22.42
CA THR A 404 22.84 21.79 -23.18
C THR A 404 23.91 22.43 -24.05
N ALA A 405 25.12 22.66 -23.53
CA ALA A 405 26.24 23.22 -24.28
C ALA A 405 26.68 22.31 -25.44
N VAL A 406 26.74 20.99 -25.23
CA VAL A 406 27.05 20.00 -26.27
C VAL A 406 25.94 19.97 -27.33
N SER A 407 24.68 20.05 -26.93
CA SER A 407 23.55 20.10 -27.86
C SER A 407 23.56 21.38 -28.71
N ILE A 408 23.89 22.53 -28.11
CA ILE A 408 24.07 23.79 -28.84
C ILE A 408 25.27 23.71 -29.81
N ALA A 409 26.39 23.13 -29.36
CA ALA A 409 27.58 22.92 -30.20
C ALA A 409 27.31 21.95 -31.37
N ALA A 410 26.47 20.93 -31.18
CA ALA A 410 26.07 19.99 -32.23
C ALA A 410 25.09 20.62 -33.25
N LEU A 411 24.31 21.61 -32.84
CA LEU A 411 23.37 22.34 -33.71
C LEU A 411 24.02 23.51 -34.47
N LEU A 412 25.17 24.01 -33.99
CA LEU A 412 25.94 25.10 -34.60
C LEU A 412 26.30 24.85 -36.08
N PRO A 413 26.77 23.65 -36.50
CA PRO A 413 27.02 23.34 -37.91
C PRO A 413 25.75 23.35 -38.77
N ALA A 414 24.61 22.89 -38.23
CA ALA A 414 23.33 22.89 -38.93
C ALA A 414 22.80 24.30 -39.14
N PHE A 415 22.91 25.16 -38.12
CA PHE A 415 22.59 26.60 -38.23
C PHE A 415 23.52 27.32 -39.21
N ARG A 416 24.81 26.97 -39.22
CA ARG A 416 25.77 27.53 -40.18
C ARG A 416 25.45 27.09 -41.62
N GLY A 417 25.00 25.86 -41.81
CA GLY A 417 24.50 25.35 -43.09
C GLY A 417 23.24 26.07 -43.58
N LEU A 418 22.27 26.30 -42.69
CA LEU A 418 21.04 27.05 -42.97
C LEU A 418 21.30 28.52 -43.35
N LEU A 419 22.23 29.18 -42.67
CA LEU A 419 22.63 30.56 -42.99
C LEU A 419 23.39 30.66 -44.32
N LEU A 420 24.15 29.63 -44.68
CA LEU A 420 24.85 29.56 -45.97
C LEU A 420 23.87 29.28 -47.12
N SER A 421 22.87 28.41 -46.92
CA SER A 421 21.83 28.15 -47.92
C SER A 421 20.92 29.35 -48.16
N ASP A 422 20.59 30.11 -47.10
CA ASP A 422 19.79 31.33 -47.22
C ASP A 422 20.54 32.45 -47.96
N LYS A 423 21.86 32.59 -47.75
CA LYS A 423 22.68 33.49 -48.57
C LYS A 423 22.76 33.07 -50.04
N GLN A 424 22.86 31.76 -50.32
CA GLN A 424 22.87 31.27 -51.71
C GLN A 424 21.50 31.44 -52.40
N LEU A 425 20.40 31.22 -51.68
CA LEU A 425 19.05 31.49 -52.19
C LEU A 425 18.86 32.97 -52.53
N ARG A 426 19.23 33.87 -51.62
CA ARG A 426 19.12 35.32 -51.87
C ARG A 426 19.98 35.76 -53.05
N LEU A 427 21.18 35.21 -53.23
CA LEU A 427 22.03 35.52 -54.39
C LEU A 427 21.40 35.04 -55.71
N ALA A 428 20.73 33.87 -55.71
CA ALA A 428 20.02 33.37 -56.88
C ALA A 428 18.78 34.23 -57.22
N GLU A 429 18.02 34.65 -56.21
CA GLU A 429 16.88 35.56 -56.37
C GLU A 429 17.29 36.93 -56.90
N TRP A 430 18.41 37.48 -56.42
CA TRP A 430 18.96 38.74 -56.91
C TRP A 430 19.47 38.64 -58.36
N SER A 431 20.04 37.51 -58.77
CA SER A 431 20.43 37.28 -60.17
C SER A 431 19.19 37.23 -61.08
N ALA A 432 18.16 36.47 -60.68
CA ALA A 432 16.92 36.37 -61.45
C ALA A 432 16.19 37.72 -61.55
N LEU A 433 16.20 38.54 -60.49
CA LEU A 433 15.63 39.89 -60.50
C LEU A 433 16.41 40.82 -61.43
N LYS A 434 17.75 40.70 -61.46
CA LYS A 434 18.59 41.49 -62.36
C LYS A 434 18.32 41.13 -63.82
N ASP A 435 18.26 39.84 -64.16
CA ASP A 435 17.97 39.38 -65.52
C ASP A 435 16.58 39.85 -65.97
N TYR A 436 15.59 39.83 -65.08
CA TYR A 436 14.25 40.36 -65.34
C TYR A 436 14.25 41.88 -65.58
N LEU A 437 15.00 42.66 -64.80
CA LEU A 437 15.09 44.11 -64.96
C LEU A 437 15.85 44.50 -66.23
N ASP A 438 16.86 43.73 -66.63
CA ASP A 438 17.57 43.93 -67.88
C ASP A 438 16.67 43.58 -69.08
N GLN A 439 15.86 42.52 -69.00
CA GLN A 439 14.82 42.19 -70.00
C GLN A 439 13.77 43.31 -70.12
N CYS A 440 13.30 43.86 -68.99
CA CYS A 440 12.34 44.97 -68.98
C CYS A 440 12.93 46.25 -69.61
N LYS A 441 14.25 46.47 -69.46
CA LYS A 441 14.94 47.58 -70.13
C LYS A 441 15.02 47.37 -71.63
N GLU A 442 15.36 46.17 -72.10
CA GLU A 442 15.38 45.86 -73.55
C GLU A 442 13.97 45.98 -74.18
N ASP A 443 12.94 45.55 -73.47
CA ASP A 443 11.54 45.67 -73.91
C ASP A 443 11.08 47.14 -73.95
N SER A 444 11.58 47.98 -73.05
CA SER A 444 11.30 49.42 -73.05
C SER A 444 11.98 50.19 -74.19
N VAL A 445 13.09 49.67 -74.73
CA VAL A 445 13.84 50.27 -75.86
C VAL A 445 13.28 49.80 -77.21
N SER A 446 12.63 48.63 -77.26
CA SER A 446 12.10 48.03 -78.51
C SER A 446 10.62 48.31 -78.79
N GLY A 447 9.89 49.00 -77.89
CA GLY A 447 8.55 49.52 -78.16
C GLY A 447 7.43 48.48 -78.29
N SER A 448 7.63 47.25 -77.81
CA SER A 448 6.64 46.17 -77.86
C SER A 448 6.00 45.95 -76.49
N SER A 449 4.86 46.58 -76.23
CA SER A 449 4.08 46.34 -75.02
C SER A 449 3.12 45.15 -75.20
N THR A 450 3.58 43.95 -74.89
CA THR A 450 2.68 42.85 -74.52
C THR A 450 3.37 41.86 -73.57
N ILE A 451 3.14 41.97 -72.26
CA ILE A 451 3.47 40.88 -71.34
C ILE A 451 2.17 40.19 -70.95
N LYS A 452 1.96 39.03 -71.58
CA LYS A 452 0.94 38.03 -71.25
C LYS A 452 1.36 37.26 -70.00
N GLY A 453 0.46 37.20 -69.02
CA GLY A 453 0.20 36.06 -68.15
C GLY A 453 1.38 35.45 -67.40
N ILE A 454 1.61 35.91 -66.17
CA ILE A 454 2.16 35.08 -65.10
C ILE A 454 1.29 35.27 -63.85
N SER A 455 0.70 34.16 -63.40
CA SER A 455 -0.09 34.03 -62.17
C SER A 455 0.79 34.27 -60.93
N PRO A 456 0.30 34.96 -59.88
CA PRO A 456 1.05 35.22 -58.64
C PRO A 456 1.31 33.97 -57.77
N SER A 457 1.13 32.77 -58.31
CA SER A 457 1.25 31.50 -57.57
C SER A 457 2.66 30.89 -57.53
N ASN A 458 3.69 31.55 -58.08
CA ASN A 458 5.06 31.02 -58.11
C ASN A 458 6.05 31.69 -57.14
N PHE A 459 5.57 32.51 -56.21
CA PHE A 459 6.42 33.15 -55.18
C PHE A 459 6.01 32.76 -53.75
N ILE A 460 5.68 31.49 -53.51
CA ILE A 460 5.72 30.94 -52.15
C ILE A 460 6.23 29.50 -52.21
N ARG A 461 7.52 29.31 -51.98
CA ARG A 461 8.05 28.16 -51.25
C ARG A 461 9.31 28.55 -50.50
#